data_AF-A0A2N3D1C3-F1
#
_entry.id   AF-A0A2N3D1C3-F1
#
_cell.length_a   1.000
_cell.length_b   1.000
_cell.length_c   1.000
_cell.angle_alpha   90.00
_cell.angle_beta   90.00
_cell.angle_gamma   90.00
#
_symmetry.space_group_name_H-M   'P 1'
#
loop_
_entity.id
_entity.type
_entity.pdbx_description
1 polymer ?
#
loop_
_entity_poly.entity_id
_entity_poly.type
_entity_poly.pdbx_seq_one_letter_code
_entity_poly.pdbx_strand_id
1 'polypeptide(L)'
;MSAQIRFRTRPGYQSRDLLVELMADHRAPGFPDVPAMLRDELGAFRAPHPGGLDNPHLNLIDRQITFWTYPGGSYEIDDDNWGLFILAPENNVSVIADIERVLLETGLFEKQSVDFEQFR
;
A
#
# COMPACT_ATOMS: atom_id res chain seq x y z
N MET A 1 -24.16 9.86 1.19
CA MET A 1 -23.17 8.85 1.61
C MET A 1 -22.15 8.78 0.49
N SER A 2 -20.91 9.19 0.74
CA SER A 2 -19.80 8.94 -0.19
C SER A 2 -19.56 7.44 -0.26
N ALA A 3 -19.31 6.91 -1.46
CA ALA A 3 -18.92 5.51 -1.61
C ALA A 3 -17.56 5.29 -0.93
N GLN A 4 -17.40 4.20 -0.18
CA GLN A 4 -16.11 3.81 0.41
C GLN A 4 -15.12 3.44 -0.69
N ILE A 5 -13.84 3.69 -0.45
CA ILE A 5 -12.75 3.32 -1.34
C ILE A 5 -12.50 1.81 -1.19
N ARG A 6 -12.59 1.08 -2.28
CA ARG A 6 -12.35 -0.37 -2.24
C ARG A 6 -10.85 -0.64 -2.23
N PHE A 7 -10.44 -1.66 -1.50
CA PHE A 7 -9.09 -2.22 -1.60
C PHE A 7 -9.10 -3.74 -1.62
N ARG A 8 -8.00 -4.34 -2.06
CA ARG A 8 -7.80 -5.79 -2.08
C ARG A 8 -6.51 -6.14 -1.39
N THR A 9 -6.54 -7.22 -0.63
CA THR A 9 -5.34 -7.92 -0.18
C THR A 9 -5.21 -9.16 -1.04
N ARG A 10 -4.18 -9.22 -1.88
CA ARG A 10 -4.00 -10.29 -2.87
C ARG A 10 -2.52 -10.62 -3.10
N PRO A 11 -2.19 -11.80 -3.63
CA PRO A 11 -0.84 -12.08 -4.08
C PRO A 11 -0.40 -11.09 -5.19
N GLY A 12 0.89 -10.75 -5.19
CA GLY A 12 1.54 -10.14 -6.34
C GLY A 12 1.58 -11.10 -7.54
N TYR A 13 1.69 -10.57 -8.76
CA TYR A 13 1.83 -11.43 -9.94
C TYR A 13 3.09 -12.29 -9.84
N GLN A 14 2.94 -13.61 -10.00
CA GLN A 14 4.02 -14.60 -9.83
C GLN A 14 4.71 -14.55 -8.45
N SER A 15 4.07 -13.97 -7.44
CA SER A 15 4.58 -13.90 -6.07
C SER A 15 3.63 -14.58 -5.10
N ARG A 16 4.18 -15.13 -4.02
CA ARG A 16 3.40 -15.60 -2.87
C ARG A 16 3.17 -14.50 -1.84
N ASP A 17 3.88 -13.39 -1.96
CA ASP A 17 3.73 -12.25 -1.07
C ASP A 17 2.45 -11.49 -1.38
N LEU A 18 1.77 -11.08 -0.32
CA LEU A 18 0.58 -10.25 -0.40
C LEU A 18 0.97 -8.80 -0.68
N LEU A 19 0.09 -8.12 -1.39
CA LEU A 19 0.08 -6.68 -1.51
C LEU A 19 -1.32 -6.16 -1.20
N VAL A 20 -1.37 -4.88 -0.81
CA VAL A 20 -2.60 -4.11 -0.79
C VAL A 20 -2.70 -3.33 -2.09
N GLU A 21 -3.83 -3.45 -2.79
CA GLU A 21 -4.16 -2.70 -4.00
C GLU A 21 -5.37 -1.81 -3.72
N LEU A 22 -5.22 -0.49 -3.89
CA LEU A 22 -6.35 0.45 -3.76
C LEU A 22 -7.06 0.60 -5.11
N MET A 23 -8.37 0.36 -5.11
CA MET A 23 -9.21 0.28 -6.30
C MET A 23 -9.96 1.59 -6.55
N ALA A 24 -9.23 2.71 -6.61
CA ALA A 24 -9.77 4.04 -6.88
C ALA A 24 -8.69 4.92 -7.52
N ASP A 25 -9.11 6.03 -8.13
CA ASP A 25 -8.18 7.07 -8.59
C ASP A 25 -7.55 7.77 -7.38
N HIS A 26 -6.38 7.29 -6.96
CA HIS A 26 -5.66 7.79 -5.79
C HIS A 26 -5.06 9.18 -6.00
N ARG A 27 -5.10 9.70 -7.23
CA ARG A 27 -4.62 11.04 -7.58
C ARG A 27 -5.75 12.06 -7.73
N ALA A 28 -7.00 11.61 -7.66
CA ALA A 28 -8.15 12.49 -7.65
C ALA A 28 -8.14 13.41 -6.42
N PRO A 29 -8.53 14.69 -6.56
CA PRO A 29 -8.71 15.57 -5.42
C PRO A 29 -9.65 14.97 -4.38
N GLY A 30 -9.22 14.98 -3.11
CA GLY A 30 -9.99 14.43 -2.00
C GLY A 30 -9.79 12.93 -1.76
N PHE A 31 -8.90 12.27 -2.50
CA PHE A 31 -8.43 10.95 -2.10
C PHE A 31 -7.67 11.03 -0.76
N PRO A 32 -7.86 10.08 0.18
CA PRO A 32 -7.15 10.09 1.45
C PRO A 32 -5.63 9.99 1.29
N ASP A 33 -4.89 10.76 2.09
CA ASP A 33 -3.43 10.67 2.14
C ASP A 33 -3.03 9.40 2.91
N VAL A 34 -2.92 8.29 2.18
CA VAL A 34 -2.59 6.97 2.72
C VAL A 34 -1.23 6.96 3.44
N PRO A 35 -0.14 7.54 2.88
CA PRO A 35 1.11 7.68 3.62
C PRO A 35 0.96 8.41 4.96
N ALA A 36 0.21 9.52 5.00
CA ALA A 36 -0.03 10.24 6.25
C ALA A 36 -0.82 9.42 7.26
N MET A 37 -1.86 8.71 6.81
CA MET A 37 -2.64 7.83 7.68
C MET A 37 -1.77 6.72 8.30
N LEU A 38 -0.95 6.04 7.49
CA LEU A 38 -0.09 4.96 8.01
C LEU A 38 1.01 5.50 8.92
N ARG A 39 1.53 6.70 8.65
CA ARG A 39 2.43 7.41 9.58
C ARG A 39 1.76 7.61 10.93
N ASP A 40 0.54 8.14 10.94
CA ASP A 40 -0.14 8.54 12.16
C ASP A 40 -0.62 7.32 12.98
N GLU A 41 -1.15 6.29 12.33
CA GLU A 41 -1.74 5.11 13.00
C GLU A 41 -0.72 4.00 13.33
N LEU A 42 0.32 3.81 12.51
CA LEU A 42 1.37 2.81 12.78
C LEU A 42 2.62 3.41 13.44
N GLY A 43 2.70 4.75 13.53
CA GLY A 43 3.96 5.43 13.87
C GLY A 43 5.03 5.22 12.79
N ALA A 44 4.61 5.04 11.53
CA ALA A 44 5.53 4.80 10.43
C ALA A 44 6.31 6.07 10.05
N PHE A 45 7.56 5.93 9.63
CA PHE A 45 8.37 7.02 9.12
C PHE A 45 9.08 6.63 7.83
N ARG A 46 9.30 7.60 6.96
CA ARG A 46 10.00 7.37 5.69
C ARG A 46 11.47 7.07 5.97
N ALA A 47 11.98 6.00 5.37
CA ALA A 47 13.38 5.57 5.47
C ALA A 47 13.98 5.43 4.06
N PRO A 48 15.32 5.46 3.91
CA PRO A 48 15.96 5.18 2.64
C PRO A 48 15.63 3.76 2.16
N HIS A 49 15.27 3.61 0.89
CA HIS A 49 14.94 2.31 0.33
C HIS A 49 16.20 1.42 0.25
N PRO A 50 16.19 0.16 0.75
CA PRO A 50 17.36 -0.72 0.74
C PRO A 50 17.91 -0.99 -0.68
N GLY A 51 17.02 -1.16 -1.65
CA GLY A 51 17.35 -1.26 -3.08
C GLY A 51 17.56 0.08 -3.82
N GLY A 52 17.49 1.22 -3.13
CA GLY A 52 17.62 2.56 -3.72
C GLY A 52 16.49 2.96 -4.67
N LEU A 53 15.33 2.29 -4.62
CA LEU A 53 14.20 2.54 -5.52
C LEU A 53 13.45 3.85 -5.23
N ASP A 54 13.69 4.47 -4.08
CA ASP A 54 13.17 5.79 -3.71
C ASP A 54 14.05 6.96 -4.20
N ASN A 55 15.08 6.65 -4.99
CA ASN A 55 15.95 7.66 -5.59
C ASN A 55 15.12 8.55 -6.54
N PRO A 56 15.06 9.87 -6.31
CA PRO A 56 14.33 10.79 -7.18
C PRO A 56 14.76 10.74 -8.65
N HIS A 57 16.00 10.32 -8.94
CA HIS A 57 16.50 10.14 -10.29
C HIS A 57 16.04 8.83 -10.96
N LEU A 58 15.56 7.86 -10.18
CA LEU A 58 14.96 6.62 -10.67
C LEU A 58 13.43 6.68 -10.70
N ASN A 59 12.82 7.64 -10.00
CA ASN A 59 11.40 7.92 -10.13
C ASN A 59 11.07 8.18 -11.59
N LEU A 60 10.09 7.44 -12.09
CA LEU A 60 9.56 7.62 -13.43
C LEU A 60 8.50 8.72 -13.37
N ILE A 61 8.20 9.32 -14.53
CA ILE A 61 7.18 10.37 -14.64
C ILE A 61 5.82 9.86 -14.13
N ASP A 62 5.58 8.56 -14.25
CA ASP A 62 4.34 7.87 -13.92
C ASP A 62 4.39 7.04 -12.64
N ARG A 63 5.56 6.87 -12.01
CA ARG A 63 5.71 5.98 -10.86
C ARG A 63 6.69 6.49 -9.81
N GLN A 64 6.22 6.51 -8.56
CA GLN A 64 7.02 6.88 -7.40
C GLN A 64 6.97 5.77 -6.34
N ILE A 65 8.14 5.29 -5.91
CA ILE A 65 8.26 4.34 -4.81
C ILE A 65 8.77 5.06 -3.57
N THR A 66 8.15 4.79 -2.42
CA THR A 66 8.62 5.27 -1.12
C THR A 66 8.70 4.14 -0.12
N PHE A 67 9.75 4.15 0.71
CA PHE A 67 9.98 3.12 1.71
C PHE A 67 9.69 3.66 3.12
N TRP A 68 9.01 2.87 3.92
CA TRP A 68 8.52 3.24 5.24
C TRP A 68 8.82 2.14 6.25
N THR A 69 9.17 2.54 7.46
CA THR A 69 9.45 1.64 8.58
C THR A 69 8.62 2.05 9.79
N TYR A 70 8.17 1.07 10.55
CA TYR A 70 7.46 1.24 11.82
C TYR A 70 7.83 0.08 12.78
N PRO A 71 7.42 0.09 14.05
CA PRO A 71 7.82 -0.96 15.00
C PRO A 71 7.47 -2.39 14.59
N GLY A 72 6.42 -2.59 13.77
CA GLY A 72 5.99 -3.92 13.30
C GLY A 72 6.68 -4.41 12.02
N GLY A 73 7.43 -3.56 11.32
CA GLY A 73 8.13 -3.95 10.09
C GLY A 73 8.38 -2.78 9.14
N SER A 74 8.52 -3.11 7.86
CA SER A 74 8.73 -2.14 6.80
C SER A 74 7.89 -2.45 5.58
N TYR A 75 7.56 -1.43 4.81
CA TYR A 75 6.76 -1.54 3.60
C TYR A 75 7.13 -0.47 2.57
N GLU A 76 6.80 -0.76 1.33
CA GLU A 76 6.90 0.10 0.17
C GLU A 76 5.50 0.60 -0.20
N ILE A 77 5.37 1.89 -0.46
CA ILE A 77 4.23 2.43 -1.18
C ILE A 77 4.69 2.69 -2.61
N ASP A 78 4.02 2.05 -3.55
CA ASP A 78 4.23 2.16 -4.98
C ASP A 78 3.05 2.93 -5.59
N ASP A 79 3.27 4.22 -5.84
CA ASP A 79 2.33 5.13 -6.50
C ASP A 79 2.60 5.12 -8.00
N ASP A 80 1.88 4.27 -8.72
CA ASP A 80 1.86 4.21 -10.18
C ASP A 80 0.64 4.98 -10.72
N ASN A 81 0.71 5.57 -11.91
CA ASN A 81 -0.43 6.18 -12.61
C ASN A 81 -1.66 5.27 -12.69
N TRP A 82 -1.47 3.95 -12.68
CA TRP A 82 -2.54 2.96 -12.81
C TRP A 82 -3.06 2.42 -11.48
N GLY A 83 -2.40 2.72 -10.36
CA GLY A 83 -2.86 2.30 -9.05
C GLY A 83 -1.89 2.57 -7.91
N LEU A 84 -2.41 2.54 -6.69
CA LEU A 84 -1.63 2.62 -5.47
C LEU A 84 -1.49 1.23 -4.85
N PHE A 85 -0.25 0.80 -4.69
CA PHE A 85 0.07 -0.49 -4.09
C PHE A 85 0.89 -0.32 -2.82
N ILE A 86 0.67 -1.21 -1.85
CA ILE A 86 1.50 -1.31 -0.66
C ILE A 86 2.04 -2.73 -0.56
N LEU A 87 3.36 -2.85 -0.49
CA LEU A 87 4.08 -4.12 -0.46
C LEU A 87 4.96 -4.19 0.78
N ALA A 88 5.10 -5.37 1.36
CA ALA A 88 5.98 -5.58 2.50
C ALA A 88 7.04 -6.62 2.12
N PRO A 89 8.32 -6.23 1.99
CA PRO A 89 9.39 -7.15 1.56
C PRO A 89 9.76 -8.17 2.64
N GLU A 90 9.53 -7.84 3.92
CA GLU A 90 9.77 -8.70 5.06
C GLU A 90 8.53 -8.75 5.96
N ASN A 91 8.36 -9.85 6.69
CA ASN A 91 7.20 -10.08 7.57
C ASN A 91 5.85 -9.82 6.87
N ASN A 92 5.78 -10.15 5.58
CA ASN A 92 4.75 -9.70 4.64
C ASN A 92 3.32 -9.83 5.19
N VAL A 93 2.94 -11.02 5.65
CA VAL A 93 1.58 -11.29 6.15
C VAL A 93 1.22 -10.39 7.34
N SER A 94 2.14 -10.21 8.28
CA SER A 94 1.90 -9.39 9.48
C SER A 94 1.80 -7.90 9.13
N VAL A 95 2.71 -7.40 8.29
CA VAL A 95 2.72 -5.99 7.87
C VAL A 95 1.47 -5.66 7.05
N ILE A 96 1.08 -6.54 6.14
CA ILE A 96 -0.15 -6.37 5.35
C ILE A 96 -1.40 -6.43 6.23
N ALA A 97 -1.42 -7.27 7.27
CA ALA A 97 -2.52 -7.30 8.24
C ALA A 97 -2.62 -6.00 9.05
N ASP A 98 -1.49 -5.41 9.45
CA ASP A 98 -1.47 -4.11 10.14
C ASP A 98 -2.01 -2.97 9.25
N ILE A 99 -1.57 -2.94 7.99
CA ILE A 99 -2.06 -1.96 7.00
C ILE A 99 -3.56 -2.12 6.76
N GLU A 100 -4.01 -3.36 6.53
CA GLU A 100 -5.44 -3.68 6.34
C GLU A 100 -6.29 -3.20 7.52
N ARG A 101 -5.82 -3.46 8.75
CA ARG A 101 -6.49 -3.00 9.97
C ARG A 101 -6.64 -1.48 9.98
N VAL A 102 -5.56 -0.74 9.72
CA VAL A 102 -5.59 0.73 9.69
C VAL A 102 -6.57 1.24 8.63
N LEU A 103 -6.54 0.71 7.41
CA LEU A 103 -7.46 1.11 6.35
C LEU A 103 -8.93 0.93 6.76
N LEU A 104 -9.25 -0.22 7.35
CA LEU A 104 -10.62 -0.53 7.80
C LEU A 104 -11.07 0.35 8.97
N GLU A 105 -10.19 0.63 9.93
CA GLU A 105 -10.50 1.44 11.13
C GLU A 105 -10.89 2.89 10.78
N THR A 106 -10.41 3.44 9.65
CA THR A 106 -10.82 4.79 9.21
C THR A 106 -12.29 4.88 8.80
N GLY A 107 -12.94 3.75 8.47
CA GLY A 107 -14.28 3.72 7.87
C GLY A 107 -14.35 4.30 6.45
N LEU A 108 -13.23 4.74 5.86
CA LEU A 108 -13.15 5.27 4.49
C LEU A 108 -12.96 4.16 3.47
N PHE A 109 -12.43 3.01 3.89
CA PHE A 109 -12.07 1.90 3.03
C PHE A 109 -12.95 0.66 3.27
N GLU A 110 -13.16 -0.10 2.19
CA GLU A 110 -13.87 -1.37 2.19
C GLU A 110 -13.00 -2.45 1.56
N LYS A 111 -12.79 -3.56 2.26
CA LYS A 111 -12.05 -4.71 1.71
C LYS A 111 -12.93 -5.49 0.74
N GLN A 112 -12.47 -5.65 -0.49
CA GLN A 112 -13.07 -6.57 -1.45
C GLN A 112 -12.46 -7.97 -1.30
N SER A 113 -13.31 -8.99 -1.25
CA SER A 113 -12.86 -10.39 -1.30
C SER A 113 -12.18 -10.71 -2.63
N VAL A 114 -11.10 -11.47 -2.56
CA VAL A 114 -10.31 -11.90 -3.72
C VAL A 114 -10.33 -13.42 -3.79
N ASP A 115 -10.49 -13.96 -4.99
CA ASP A 115 -10.31 -15.37 -5.28
C ASP A 115 -8.82 -15.64 -5.58
N PHE A 116 -8.13 -16.29 -4.66
CA PHE A 116 -6.69 -16.53 -4.73
C PHE A 116 -6.31 -17.53 -5.83
N GLU A 117 -7.26 -18.34 -6.33
CA GLU A 117 -6.99 -19.27 -7.44
C GLU A 117 -6.68 -18.54 -8.75
N GLN A 118 -7.07 -17.28 -8.88
CA GLN A 118 -6.78 -16.45 -10.06
C GLN A 118 -5.33 -15.95 -10.13
N PHE A 119 -4.53 -16.21 -9.09
CA PHE A 119 -3.15 -15.74 -8.95
C PHE A 119 -2.12 -16.88 -8.87
N ARG A 120 -2.52 -18.11 -9.23
CA ARG A 120 -1.65 -19.29 -9.29
C ARG A 120 -0.97 -19.48 -10.63
#